data_AF-A0A2E9Y7H9-F1
#
_entry.id   AF-A0A2E9Y7H9-F1
#
_cell.length_a   1.000
_cell.length_b   1.000
_cell.length_c   1.000
_cell.angle_alpha   90.00
_cell.angle_beta   90.00
_cell.angle_gamma   90.00
#
_symmetry.space_group_name_H-M   'P 1'
#
loop_
_entity.id
_entity.type
_entity.pdbx_description
1 polymer ?
#
loop_
_entity_poly.entity_id
_entity_poly.type
_entity_poly.pdbx_seq_one_letter_code
_entity_poly.pdbx_strand_id
1 'polypeptide(L)'
;MNPVKAIIDYYRRCRAVTLLWHHGLLFGIFTVLLLIARATFAPEVPLFWPLLIWYIVFSLHFLLVRSLTANDDWADERADKVRRHAYDFAHVKDIYIKPITFDPEKDKERRSNASDRPDKPAE
;
A
#
# COMPACT_ATOMS: atom_id res chain seq x y z
N MET A 1 -0.08 -27.28 -23.46
CA MET A 1 -0.65 -26.15 -22.69
C MET A 1 -0.06 -26.21 -21.29
N ASN A 2 0.57 -25.13 -20.83
CA ASN A 2 1.23 -25.11 -19.52
C ASN A 2 0.15 -24.83 -18.45
N PRO A 3 -0.12 -25.76 -17.50
CA PRO A 3 -1.26 -25.64 -16.57
C PRO A 3 -1.18 -24.37 -15.72
N VAL A 4 0.04 -23.93 -15.39
CA VAL A 4 0.32 -22.71 -14.64
C VAL A 4 -0.21 -21.46 -15.36
N LYS A 5 -0.05 -21.38 -16.68
CA LYS A 5 -0.52 -20.22 -17.47
C LYS A 5 -2.05 -20.14 -17.51
N ALA A 6 -2.71 -21.29 -17.65
CA ALA A 6 -4.17 -21.38 -17.64
C ALA A 6 -4.77 -21.00 -16.28
N ILE A 7 -4.10 -21.38 -15.18
CA ILE A 7 -4.49 -20.98 -13.82
C ILE A 7 -4.36 -19.46 -13.67
N ILE A 8 -3.23 -18.88 -14.08
CA ILE A 8 -3.00 -17.42 -13.99
C ILE A 8 -4.06 -16.65 -14.79
N ASP A 9 -4.36 -17.06 -16.01
CA ASP A 9 -5.35 -16.40 -16.87
C ASP A 9 -6.79 -16.55 -16.32
N TYR A 10 -7.12 -17.68 -15.70
CA TYR A 10 -8.39 -17.88 -15.00
C TYR A 10 -8.56 -16.92 -13.82
N TYR A 11 -7.53 -16.82 -12.97
CA TYR A 11 -7.52 -15.92 -11.82
C TYR A 11 -7.56 -14.44 -12.21
N ARG A 12 -6.93 -14.08 -13.33
CA ARG A 12 -6.95 -12.70 -13.86
C ARG A 12 -8.33 -12.28 -14.38
N ARG A 13 -9.15 -13.24 -14.84
CA ARG A 13 -10.45 -12.98 -15.48
C ARG A 13 -11.64 -13.13 -14.51
N CYS A 14 -11.52 -13.92 -13.44
CA CYS A 14 -12.54 -14.02 -12.41
C CYS A 14 -12.50 -12.80 -11.46
N ARG A 15 -13.67 -12.26 -11.10
CA ARG A 15 -13.80 -11.28 -10.02
C ARG A 15 -13.17 -11.87 -8.76
N ALA A 16 -11.96 -11.43 -8.39
CA ALA A 16 -11.24 -11.87 -7.19
C ALA A 16 -12.13 -11.93 -5.93
N VAL A 17 -13.13 -11.03 -5.87
CA VAL A 17 -14.14 -10.94 -4.82
C VAL A 17 -15.00 -12.21 -4.72
N THR A 18 -15.43 -12.81 -5.84
CA THR A 18 -16.31 -13.99 -5.79
C THR A 18 -15.54 -15.22 -5.36
N LEU A 19 -14.29 -15.40 -5.80
CA LEU A 19 -13.47 -16.52 -5.38
C LEU A 19 -13.11 -16.44 -3.88
N LEU A 20 -12.75 -15.24 -3.41
CA LEU A 20 -12.52 -14.94 -1.99
C LEU A 20 -13.76 -15.24 -1.15
N TRP A 21 -14.94 -14.86 -1.64
CA TRP A 21 -16.21 -15.10 -0.95
C TRP A 21 -16.52 -16.60 -0.80
N HIS A 22 -16.31 -17.41 -1.85
CA HIS A 22 -16.49 -18.86 -1.78
C HIS A 22 -15.49 -19.52 -0.82
N HIS A 23 -14.23 -19.07 -0.81
CA HIS A 23 -13.21 -19.58 0.12
C HIS A 23 -13.50 -19.19 1.58
N GLY A 24 -13.97 -17.95 1.81
CA GLY A 24 -14.41 -17.49 3.12
C GLY A 24 -15.63 -18.27 3.63
N LEU A 25 -16.60 -18.56 2.76
CA LEU A 25 -17.76 -19.40 3.08
C LEU A 25 -17.36 -20.83 3.44
N LEU A 26 -16.51 -21.45 2.62
CA LEU A 26 -15.99 -22.80 2.89
C LEU A 26 -15.24 -22.84 4.22
N PHE A 27 -14.41 -21.85 4.51
CA PHE A 27 -13.73 -21.75 5.81
C PHE A 27 -14.71 -21.65 6.97
N GLY A 28 -15.71 -20.76 6.87
CA GLY A 28 -16.73 -20.60 7.89
C GLY A 28 -17.48 -21.90 8.17
N ILE A 29 -17.91 -22.60 7.11
CA ILE A 29 -18.58 -23.90 7.22
C ILE A 29 -17.68 -24.92 7.90
N PHE A 30 -16.43 -25.07 7.45
CA PHE A 30 -15.50 -26.07 8.00
C PHE A 30 -15.15 -25.79 9.47
N THR A 31 -15.02 -24.52 9.83
CA THR A 31 -14.75 -24.08 11.20
C THR A 31 -15.92 -24.39 12.13
N VAL A 32 -17.14 -24.09 11.69
CA VAL A 32 -18.37 -24.44 12.45
C VAL A 32 -18.49 -25.95 12.61
N LEU A 33 -18.20 -26.72 11.56
CA LEU A 33 -18.27 -28.18 11.59
C LEU A 33 -17.24 -28.78 12.55
N LEU A 34 -16.01 -28.24 12.57
CA LEU A 34 -14.95 -28.58 13.52
C LEU A 34 -15.32 -28.25 14.97
N LEU A 35 -15.95 -27.09 15.21
CA LEU A 35 -16.43 -26.70 16.54
C LEU A 35 -17.53 -27.64 17.04
N ILE A 36 -18.48 -28.00 16.17
CA ILE A 36 -19.54 -28.97 16.50
C ILE A 36 -18.91 -30.34 16.80
N ALA A 37 -18.00 -30.82 15.95
CA ALA A 37 -17.34 -32.11 16.15
C ALA A 37 -16.58 -32.17 17.49
N ARG A 38 -15.93 -31.07 17.90
CA ARG A 38 -15.28 -30.97 19.21
C ARG A 38 -16.29 -31.00 20.36
N ALA A 39 -17.44 -30.35 20.18
CA ALA A 39 -18.47 -30.29 21.21
C ALA A 39 -19.21 -31.62 21.44
N THR A 40 -19.35 -32.46 20.40
CA THR A 40 -20.18 -33.67 20.46
C THR A 40 -19.39 -34.98 20.45
N PHE A 41 -18.45 -35.16 19.52
CA PHE A 41 -17.89 -36.48 19.20
C PHE A 41 -16.44 -36.65 19.65
N ALA A 42 -15.64 -35.59 19.67
CA ALA A 42 -14.21 -35.71 19.94
C ALA A 42 -13.66 -34.45 20.65
N PRO A 43 -13.77 -34.39 21.99
CA PRO A 43 -13.24 -33.29 22.80
C PRO A 43 -11.72 -33.13 22.71
N GLU A 44 -11.03 -34.18 22.28
CA GLU A 44 -9.56 -34.24 22.17
C GLU A 44 -9.04 -33.58 20.88
N VAL A 45 -9.90 -33.25 19.90
CA VAL A 45 -9.42 -32.80 18.58
C VAL A 45 -8.72 -31.46 18.71
N PRO A 46 -7.43 -31.36 18.35
CA PRO A 46 -6.70 -30.11 18.40
C PRO A 46 -7.19 -29.19 17.27
N LEU A 47 -8.07 -28.24 17.60
CA LEU A 47 -8.60 -27.27 16.64
C LEU A 47 -7.56 -26.28 16.15
N PHE A 48 -6.50 -26.08 16.93
CA PHE A 48 -5.47 -25.08 16.65
C PHE A 48 -4.78 -25.34 15.31
N TRP A 49 -4.34 -26.58 15.05
CA TRP A 49 -3.53 -26.89 13.86
C TRP A 49 -4.30 -26.76 12.54
N PRO A 50 -5.51 -27.34 12.38
CA PRO A 50 -6.29 -27.19 11.16
C PRO A 50 -6.62 -25.72 10.87
N LEU A 51 -7.00 -24.95 11.90
CA LEU A 51 -7.34 -23.54 11.75
C LEU A 51 -6.12 -22.69 11.42
N LEU A 52 -4.97 -22.96 12.04
CA LEU A 52 -3.72 -22.25 11.76
C LEU A 52 -3.25 -22.48 10.32
N ILE A 53 -3.21 -23.74 9.88
CA ILE A 53 -2.82 -24.08 8.51
C ILE A 53 -3.74 -23.38 7.51
N TRP A 54 -5.04 -23.42 7.77
CA TRP A 54 -6.02 -22.79 6.89
C TRP A 54 -5.87 -21.26 6.86
N TYR A 55 -5.61 -20.63 8.01
CA TYR A 55 -5.36 -19.20 8.10
C TYR A 55 -4.12 -18.80 7.27
N ILE A 56 -3.04 -19.56 7.36
CA ILE A 56 -1.81 -19.32 6.58
C ILE A 56 -2.11 -19.45 5.08
N VAL A 57 -2.79 -20.52 4.66
CA VAL A 57 -3.17 -20.72 3.25
C VAL A 57 -4.06 -19.58 2.75
N PHE A 58 -5.02 -19.14 3.57
CA PHE A 58 -5.91 -18.04 3.22
C PHE A 58 -5.16 -16.71 3.10
N SER A 59 -4.27 -16.39 4.05
CA SER A 59 -3.44 -15.19 4.00
C SER A 59 -2.52 -15.20 2.77
N LEU A 60 -1.90 -16.34 2.46
CA LEU A 60 -1.07 -16.50 1.28
C LEU A 60 -1.89 -16.30 0.00
N HIS A 61 -3.09 -16.90 -0.08
CA HIS A 61 -3.99 -16.75 -1.21
C HIS A 61 -4.38 -15.27 -1.42
N PHE A 62 -4.72 -14.55 -0.35
CA PHE A 62 -5.02 -13.12 -0.42
C PHE A 62 -3.85 -12.32 -0.96
N LEU A 63 -2.63 -12.58 -0.49
CA LEU A 63 -1.42 -11.92 -0.96
C LEU A 63 -1.13 -12.23 -2.44
N LEU A 64 -1.30 -13.49 -2.86
CA LEU A 64 -1.09 -13.90 -4.26
C LEU A 64 -2.12 -13.27 -5.20
N VAL A 65 -3.40 -13.26 -4.83
CA VAL A 65 -4.43 -12.58 -5.63
C VAL A 65 -4.13 -11.09 -5.72
N ARG A 66 -3.74 -10.47 -4.61
CA ARG A 66 -3.38 -9.05 -4.58
C ARG A 66 -2.15 -8.74 -5.45
N SER A 67 -1.13 -9.58 -5.43
CA SER A 67 0.08 -9.39 -6.24
C SER A 67 -0.18 -9.63 -7.73
N LEU A 68 -1.00 -10.63 -8.08
CA LEU A 68 -1.36 -10.90 -9.47
C LEU A 68 -2.27 -9.82 -10.09
N THR A 69 -3.01 -9.08 -9.27
CA THR A 69 -3.77 -7.90 -9.72
C THR A 69 -2.91 -6.64 -9.90
N ALA A 70 -1.65 -6.65 -9.47
CA ALA A 70 -0.73 -5.54 -9.72
C ALA A 70 -0.23 -5.64 -11.17
N ASN A 71 -0.74 -4.75 -12.03
CA ASN A 71 -0.26 -4.56 -13.40
C ASN A 71 0.57 -3.27 -13.48
N ASP A 72 1.31 -3.08 -14.57
CA ASP A 72 2.12 -1.87 -14.79
C ASP A 72 1.26 -0.60 -14.74
N ASP A 73 0.07 -0.61 -15.34
CA ASP A 73 -0.88 0.52 -15.24
C ASP A 73 -1.29 0.84 -13.79
N TRP A 74 -1.45 -0.19 -12.95
CA TRP A 74 -1.75 -0.01 -11.53
C TRP A 74 -0.54 0.57 -10.79
N ALA A 75 0.68 0.16 -11.16
CA ALA A 75 1.90 0.67 -10.58
C ALA A 75 2.09 2.16 -10.89
N ASP A 76 1.84 2.56 -12.14
CA ASP A 76 1.92 3.95 -12.57
C ASP A 76 0.88 4.83 -11.87
N GLU A 77 -0.39 4.40 -11.81
CA GLU A 77 -1.43 5.13 -11.10
C GLU A 77 -1.13 5.24 -9.58
N ARG A 78 -0.58 4.17 -8.98
CA ARG A 78 -0.19 4.17 -7.57
C ARG A 78 1.00 5.10 -7.32
N ALA A 79 1.99 5.10 -8.20
CA ALA A 79 3.15 5.99 -8.14
C ALA A 79 2.70 7.45 -8.23
N ASP A 80 1.82 7.79 -9.16
CA ASP A 80 1.25 9.15 -9.30
C ASP A 80 0.44 9.57 -8.08
N LYS A 81 -0.31 8.64 -7.46
CA LYS A 81 -1.03 8.91 -6.21
C LYS A 81 -0.07 9.17 -5.06
N VAL A 82 0.99 8.37 -4.91
CA VAL A 82 2.03 8.59 -3.89
C VAL A 82 2.73 9.92 -4.14
N ARG A 83 3.07 10.24 -5.39
CA ARG A 83 3.69 11.52 -5.76
C ARG A 83 2.80 12.69 -5.36
N ARG A 84 1.51 12.65 -5.69
CA ARG A 84 0.52 13.68 -5.29
C ARG A 84 0.35 13.82 -3.78
N HIS A 85 0.44 12.73 -3.02
CA HIS A 85 0.38 12.77 -1.56
C HIS A 85 1.71 13.22 -0.90
N ALA A 86 2.84 12.94 -1.54
CA ALA A 86 4.17 13.36 -1.10
C ALA A 86 4.50 14.80 -1.50
N TYR A 87 3.84 15.34 -2.53
CA TYR A 87 3.76 16.78 -2.72
C TYR A 87 2.97 17.35 -1.55
N ASP A 88 3.71 17.78 -0.54
CA ASP A 88 3.19 18.52 0.60
C ASP A 88 2.61 19.85 0.08
N PHE A 89 1.31 19.84 -0.23
CA PHE A 89 0.58 21.02 -0.68
C PHE A 89 0.60 22.14 0.38
N ALA A 90 1.06 21.89 1.62
CA ALA A 90 1.31 22.92 2.61
C ALA A 90 2.45 23.86 2.16
N HIS A 91 3.57 23.33 1.67
CA HIS A 91 4.71 24.15 1.23
C HIS A 91 4.39 24.99 -0.03
N VAL A 92 3.62 24.44 -0.97
CA VAL A 92 3.25 25.18 -2.19
C VAL A 92 2.24 26.29 -1.89
N LYS A 93 1.33 26.09 -0.93
CA LYS A 93 0.40 27.16 -0.51
C LYS A 93 1.12 28.30 0.21
N ASP A 94 2.15 28.01 1.00
CA ASP A 94 2.95 29.05 1.66
C ASP A 94 3.72 29.94 0.66
N ILE A 95 4.10 29.40 -0.50
CA ILE A 95 4.70 30.18 -1.59
C ILE A 95 3.69 31.15 -2.22
N TYR A 96 2.42 30.73 -2.38
CA TYR A 96 1.38 31.57 -3.00
C TYR A 96 0.77 32.61 -2.04
N ILE A 97 0.78 32.33 -0.73
CA ILE A 97 0.16 33.20 0.29
C ILE A 97 1.13 34.26 0.82
N LYS A 98 2.45 34.07 0.67
CA LYS A 98 3.39 35.17 0.91
C LYS A 98 3.28 36.15 -0.26
N PRO A 99 2.77 37.39 -0.06
CA PRO A 99 3.02 38.43 -1.03
C PRO A 99 4.55 38.50 -1.15
N ILE A 100 5.05 38.29 -2.35
CA ILE A 100 6.43 38.58 -2.70
C ILE A 100 6.51 40.11 -2.62
N THR A 101 6.62 40.65 -1.40
CA THR A 101 6.94 42.05 -1.17
C THR A 101 8.41 42.19 -1.57
N PHE A 102 8.62 42.22 -2.88
CA PHE A 102 9.87 42.64 -3.48
C PHE A 102 9.99 44.13 -3.16
N ASP A 103 10.68 44.42 -2.06
CA ASP A 103 11.08 45.76 -1.71
C ASP A 103 12.45 46.01 -2.38
N PRO A 104 12.50 46.78 -3.49
CA PRO A 104 13.73 46.98 -4.23
C PRO A 104 14.79 47.71 -3.41
N GLU A 105 14.41 48.48 -2.39
CA GLU A 105 15.36 49.19 -1.54
C GLU A 105 16.04 48.24 -0.56
N LYS A 106 15.31 47.29 0.01
CA LYS A 106 15.91 46.21 0.82
C LYS A 106 16.85 45.30 0.04
N ASP A 107 16.54 44.98 -1.23
CA ASP A 107 17.44 44.15 -2.05
C ASP A 107 18.73 44.91 -2.41
N LYS A 108 18.63 46.22 -2.71
CA LYS A 108 19.80 47.08 -2.93
C LYS A 108 20.68 47.18 -1.69
N GLU A 109 20.08 47.39 -0.51
CA GLU A 109 20.80 47.44 0.77
C GLU A 109 21.48 46.09 1.08
N ARG A 110 20.84 44.98 0.75
CA ARG A 110 21.42 43.64 0.94
C ARG A 110 22.60 43.39 0.00
N ARG A 111 22.51 43.86 -1.25
CA ARG A 111 23.60 43.78 -2.25
C ARG A 111 24.75 44.72 -1.91
N SER A 112 24.48 45.93 -1.42
CA SER A 112 25.54 46.86 -0.97
C SER A 112 26.28 46.31 0.24
N ASN A 113 25.56 45.80 1.25
CA ASN A 113 26.16 45.20 2.44
C ASN A 113 26.92 43.89 2.13
N ALA A 114 26.54 43.17 1.07
CA ALA A 114 27.29 42.00 0.60
C ALA A 114 28.56 42.39 -0.16
N SER A 115 28.57 43.53 -0.85
CA SER A 115 29.76 44.10 -1.50
C SER A 115 30.76 44.68 -0.50
N ASP A 116 30.29 45.13 0.66
CA ASP A 116 31.12 45.67 1.76
C ASP A 116 31.64 44.60 2.72
N ARG A 117 31.39 43.31 2.45
CA ARG A 117 31.97 42.24 3.26
C ARG A 117 33.47 42.17 2.99
N PRO A 118 34.35 42.39 3.98
CA PRO A 118 35.77 42.18 3.78
C PRO A 118 35.98 40.69 3.47
N ASP A 119 36.71 40.41 2.40
CA ASP A 119 37.13 39.06 2.03
C ASP A 119 37.88 38.48 3.23
N LYS A 120 37.20 37.60 3.97
CA LYS A 120 37.82 36.94 5.11
C LYS A 120 38.95 36.07 4.54
N PRO A 121 40.22 36.29 4.93
CA PRO A 121 41.30 35.45 4.43
C PRO A 121 40.98 34.01 4.81
N ALA A 122 41.07 33.12 3.84
CA ALA A 122 40.92 31.69 4.07
C ALA A 122 42.05 31.25 5.04
N GLU A 123 41.67 30.84 6.24
CA GLU A 123 42.56 30.14 7.18
C GLU A 123 42.86 28.73 6.70
#